data_AF-A0A481QZU0-F1
#
_entry.id   AF-A0A481QZU0-F1
#
_cell.length_a   1.000
_cell.length_b   1.000
_cell.length_c   1.000
_cell.angle_alpha   90.00
_cell.angle_beta   90.00
_cell.angle_gamma   90.00
#
_symmetry.space_group_name_H-M   'P 1'
#
loop_
_entity.id
_entity.type
_entity.pdbx_description
1 polymer ?
#
loop_
_entity_poly.entity_id
_entity_poly.type
_entity_poly.pdbx_seq_one_letter_code
_entity_poly.pdbx_strand_id
1 'polypeptide(L)'
;MSTNRQKSFIATLELDRHYLDILGALYETPILRLDKSFSGGFFTGASIKINDAHLLGHRPRGEVNNAAPMSIYFRCTDDYYHLYIRSHATHTGHCISKDVAGVLGAFLPAGGDTTSFNLLSLDNRTITLEDMGRDTQRVRLKARNSGHISAVRRRGAPYSYLAGTDNDGIPFTLRIIERNASFLSDPDEI
;
A
#
# COMPACT_ATOMS: atom_id res chain seq x y z
N MET A 1 15.60 21.00 -14.35
CA MET A 1 14.72 20.31 -13.39
C MET A 1 14.37 18.95 -13.98
N SER A 2 14.35 17.91 -13.15
CA SER A 2 13.94 16.57 -13.56
C SER A 2 12.43 16.51 -13.79
N THR A 3 11.99 15.74 -14.77
CA THR A 3 10.55 15.52 -15.04
C THR A 3 9.93 14.57 -14.02
N ASN A 4 8.60 14.56 -13.92
CA ASN A 4 7.88 13.59 -13.08
C ASN A 4 8.26 12.15 -13.43
N ARG A 5 8.37 11.82 -14.73
CA ARG A 5 8.86 10.52 -15.20
C ARG A 5 10.26 10.19 -14.69
N GLN A 6 11.19 11.14 -14.71
CA GLN A 6 12.56 10.94 -14.21
C GLN A 6 12.64 10.70 -12.71
N LYS A 7 11.64 11.18 -11.96
CA LYS A 7 11.48 10.97 -10.52
C LYS A 7 10.69 9.70 -10.18
N SER A 8 10.12 9.03 -11.18
CA SER A 8 9.39 7.77 -11.02
C SER A 8 10.34 6.56 -11.05
N PHE A 9 9.98 5.51 -10.31
CA PHE A 9 10.82 4.33 -10.18
C PHE A 9 9.99 3.09 -9.84
N ILE A 10 10.57 1.91 -10.05
CA ILE A 10 10.00 0.63 -9.60
C ILE A 10 10.76 0.19 -8.36
N ALA A 11 10.04 -0.20 -7.31
CA ALA A 11 10.61 -0.70 -6.07
C ALA A 11 9.71 -1.75 -5.41
N THR A 12 10.27 -2.50 -4.46
CA THR A 12 9.50 -3.30 -3.50
C THR A 12 9.45 -2.59 -2.16
N LEU A 13 8.35 -2.83 -1.43
CA LEU A 13 8.21 -2.45 -0.03
C LEU A 13 8.22 -3.72 0.82
N GLU A 14 9.10 -3.75 1.81
CA GLU A 14 9.24 -4.89 2.71
C GLU A 14 9.17 -4.46 4.17
N LEU A 15 8.67 -5.38 5.01
CA LEU A 15 8.77 -5.30 6.45
C LEU A 15 9.81 -6.32 6.94
N ASP A 16 10.52 -5.98 8.02
CA ASP A 16 11.69 -6.75 8.48
C ASP A 16 11.33 -8.20 8.83
N ARG A 17 10.19 -8.41 9.51
CA ARG A 17 9.74 -9.74 9.98
C ARG A 17 8.44 -10.22 9.35
N HIS A 18 7.86 -9.43 8.44
CA HIS A 18 6.58 -9.71 7.84
C HIS A 18 6.67 -9.64 6.31
N TYR A 19 5.91 -10.50 5.65
CA TYR A 19 5.56 -10.35 4.25
C TYR A 19 4.46 -9.31 4.10
N LEU A 20 4.65 -8.36 3.18
CA LEU A 20 3.68 -7.35 2.80
C LEU A 20 3.10 -7.73 1.45
N ASP A 21 1.78 -7.91 1.38
CA ASP A 21 1.06 -8.20 0.13
C ASP A 21 -0.44 -7.97 0.32
N ILE A 22 -1.22 -8.15 -0.73
CA ILE A 22 -2.67 -8.18 -0.72
C ILE A 22 -3.14 -9.42 0.07
N LEU A 23 -4.17 -9.25 0.91
CA LEU A 23 -4.62 -10.31 1.83
C LEU A 23 -5.00 -11.60 1.09
N GLY A 24 -5.60 -11.51 -0.10
CA GLY A 24 -5.92 -12.68 -0.91
C GLY A 24 -4.71 -13.48 -1.39
N ALA A 25 -3.52 -12.87 -1.45
CA ALA A 25 -2.26 -13.56 -1.75
C ALA A 25 -1.56 -14.08 -0.48
N LEU A 26 -1.75 -13.42 0.67
CA LEU A 26 -1.13 -13.81 1.95
C LEU A 26 -1.79 -15.04 2.62
N TYR A 27 -3.05 -15.32 2.27
CA TYR A 27 -3.86 -16.35 2.91
C TYR A 27 -4.55 -17.22 1.87
N GLU A 28 -4.44 -18.53 2.04
CA GLU A 28 -5.04 -19.54 1.14
C GLU A 28 -6.56 -19.69 1.34
N THR A 29 -7.12 -18.98 2.33
CA THR A 29 -8.55 -19.03 2.69
C THR A 29 -9.27 -17.76 2.26
N PRO A 30 -10.60 -17.81 2.00
CA PRO A 30 -11.40 -16.61 1.76
C PRO A 30 -11.23 -15.57 2.88
N ILE A 31 -10.83 -14.35 2.50
CA ILE A 31 -10.62 -13.24 3.44
C ILE A 31 -11.96 -12.60 3.76
N LEU A 32 -12.71 -13.23 4.66
CA LEU A 32 -14.03 -12.77 5.05
C LEU A 32 -13.98 -12.13 6.44
N ARG A 33 -14.38 -10.86 6.53
CA ARG A 33 -14.62 -10.16 7.79
C ARG A 33 -16.11 -10.16 8.09
N LEU A 34 -16.45 -10.36 9.36
CA LEU A 34 -17.81 -10.15 9.85
C LEU A 34 -17.98 -8.70 10.27
N ASP A 35 -18.90 -8.00 9.62
CA ASP A 35 -19.35 -6.68 10.04
C ASP A 35 -20.65 -6.78 10.83
N LYS A 36 -20.72 -6.08 11.97
CA LYS A 36 -21.91 -6.02 12.81
C LYS A 36 -22.37 -4.57 12.85
N SER A 37 -23.35 -4.24 12.02
CA SER A 37 -24.04 -2.95 12.09
C SER A 37 -24.85 -2.92 13.39
N PHE A 38 -24.35 -2.22 14.41
CA PHE A 38 -25.12 -1.92 15.61
C PHE A 38 -26.00 -0.70 15.32
N SER A 39 -27.27 -0.90 15.00
CA SER A 39 -28.30 0.15 15.14
C SER A 39 -28.83 0.08 16.57
N GLY A 40 -28.61 1.13 17.37
CA GLY A 40 -29.14 1.20 18.72
C GLY A 40 -30.67 1.10 18.71
N GLY A 41 -31.22 0.07 19.37
CA GLY A 41 -32.66 -0.15 19.56
C GLY A 41 -33.15 -1.46 18.95
N PHE A 42 -33.48 -2.44 19.81
CA PHE A 42 -34.23 -3.71 19.61
C PHE A 42 -33.98 -4.60 18.38
N PHE A 43 -33.13 -4.22 17.43
CA PHE A 43 -32.74 -5.00 16.27
C PHE A 43 -31.25 -5.34 16.37
N THR A 44 -30.93 -6.62 16.54
CA THR A 44 -29.57 -7.12 16.32
C THR A 44 -29.33 -7.09 14.81
N GLY A 45 -28.64 -6.07 14.30
CA GLY A 45 -28.35 -5.94 12.87
C GLY A 45 -27.71 -7.22 12.32
N ALA A 46 -28.16 -7.66 11.14
CA ALA A 46 -27.66 -8.85 10.48
C ALA A 46 -26.14 -8.75 10.26
N SER A 47 -25.41 -9.81 10.58
CA SER A 47 -23.96 -9.84 10.35
C SER A 47 -23.69 -10.02 8.86
N ILE A 48 -23.01 -9.06 8.24
CA ILE A 48 -22.64 -9.10 6.82
C ILE A 48 -21.21 -9.65 6.71
N LYS A 49 -21.00 -10.60 5.79
CA LYS A 49 -19.65 -11.06 5.44
C LYS A 49 -19.11 -10.19 4.32
N ILE A 50 -18.00 -9.50 4.56
CA ILE A 50 -17.33 -8.63 3.60
C ILE A 50 -16.04 -9.31 3.14
N ASN A 51 -15.81 -9.31 1.82
CA ASN A 51 -14.58 -9.83 1.24
C ASN A 51 -13.48 -8.77 1.22
N ASP A 52 -12.51 -8.93 2.11
CA ASP A 52 -11.38 -8.03 2.30
C ASP A 52 -10.14 -8.49 1.50
N ALA A 53 -10.27 -9.47 0.59
CA ALA A 53 -9.13 -10.08 -0.11
C ALA A 53 -8.31 -9.10 -0.94
N HIS A 54 -8.89 -7.99 -1.40
CA HIS A 54 -8.21 -6.94 -2.16
C HIS A 54 -7.47 -5.93 -1.27
N LEU A 55 -7.61 -6.00 0.06
CA LEU A 55 -6.97 -5.07 0.99
C LEU A 55 -5.51 -5.48 1.23
N LEU A 56 -4.68 -4.49 1.57
CA LEU A 56 -3.27 -4.65 1.84
C LEU A 56 -3.08 -5.01 3.31
N GLY A 57 -2.25 -6.02 3.56
CA GLY A 57 -1.96 -6.50 4.90
C GLY A 57 -0.55 -7.04 5.01
N HIS A 58 -0.24 -7.59 6.19
CA HIS A 58 1.03 -8.24 6.39
C HIS A 58 0.88 -9.51 7.23
N ARG A 59 1.80 -10.44 7.05
CA ARG A 59 1.83 -11.73 7.76
C ARG A 59 3.27 -12.13 8.10
N PRO A 60 3.55 -12.79 9.23
CA PRO A 60 4.92 -13.17 9.59
C PRO A 60 5.59 -14.01 8.49
N ARG A 61 6.87 -13.72 8.18
CA ARG A 61 7.57 -14.39 7.07
C ARG A 61 7.61 -15.92 7.20
N GLY A 62 7.67 -16.44 8.42
CA GLY A 62 7.69 -17.90 8.67
C GLY A 62 6.36 -18.61 8.41
N GLU A 63 5.27 -17.87 8.17
CA GLU A 63 3.94 -18.43 7.90
C GLU A 63 3.50 -18.29 6.43
N VAL A 64 4.34 -17.69 5.58
CA VAL A 64 4.05 -17.47 4.17
C VAL A 64 5.03 -18.30 3.34
N ASN A 65 4.50 -19.24 2.56
CA ASN A 65 5.32 -20.11 1.71
C ASN A 65 5.62 -19.42 0.37
N ASN A 66 6.90 -19.33 0.00
CA ASN A 66 7.36 -18.89 -1.33
C ASN A 66 6.75 -17.59 -1.89
N ALA A 67 6.39 -16.63 -1.03
CA ALA A 67 5.94 -15.32 -1.53
C ALA A 67 7.13 -14.56 -2.12
N ALA A 68 6.92 -13.85 -3.22
CA ALA A 68 7.87 -12.88 -3.75
C ALA A 68 7.41 -11.47 -3.35
N PRO A 69 8.32 -10.53 -3.04
CA PRO A 69 7.91 -9.16 -2.71
C PRO A 69 7.15 -8.52 -3.88
N MET A 70 6.05 -7.84 -3.56
CA MET A 70 5.29 -7.09 -4.57
C MET A 70 6.12 -5.92 -5.10
N SER A 71 6.33 -5.90 -6.41
CA SER A 71 6.88 -4.74 -7.11
C SER A 71 5.80 -3.69 -7.35
N ILE A 72 6.16 -2.44 -7.07
CA ILE A 72 5.28 -1.29 -7.11
C ILE A 72 5.99 -0.21 -7.95
N TYR A 73 5.25 0.38 -8.87
CA TYR A 73 5.68 1.55 -9.60
C TYR A 73 5.26 2.80 -8.82
N PHE A 74 6.26 3.55 -8.39
CA PHE A 74 6.13 4.83 -7.71
C PHE A 74 6.08 5.92 -8.77
N ARG A 75 4.87 6.25 -9.23
CA ARG A 75 4.65 7.32 -10.20
C ARG A 75 4.74 8.66 -9.48
N CYS A 76 5.77 9.44 -9.76
CA CYS A 76 5.91 10.77 -9.20
C CYS A 76 4.91 11.73 -9.86
N THR A 77 4.33 12.61 -9.07
CA THR A 77 3.59 13.78 -9.53
C THR A 77 3.97 14.91 -8.60
N ASP A 78 4.79 15.84 -9.10
CA ASP A 78 5.41 16.94 -8.37
C ASP A 78 6.34 16.47 -7.23
N ASP A 79 5.79 16.32 -6.02
CA ASP A 79 6.50 15.96 -4.78
C ASP A 79 5.89 14.74 -4.05
N TYR A 80 4.94 14.06 -4.70
CA TYR A 80 4.25 12.89 -4.15
C TYR A 80 4.17 11.75 -5.15
N TYR A 81 3.75 10.59 -4.67
CA TYR A 81 3.70 9.36 -5.44
C TYR A 81 2.30 8.76 -5.48
N HIS A 82 1.91 8.30 -6.67
CA HIS A 82 0.86 7.30 -6.83
C HIS A 82 1.51 5.92 -6.97
N LEU A 83 0.98 4.94 -6.25
CA LEU A 83 1.58 3.61 -6.15
C LEU A 83 0.79 2.63 -7.00
N TYR A 84 1.39 2.11 -8.07
CA TYR A 84 0.77 1.15 -8.96
C TYR A 84 1.38 -0.23 -8.78
N ILE A 85 0.55 -1.26 -8.64
CA ILE A 85 0.99 -2.64 -8.49
C ILE A 85 1.49 -3.16 -9.85
N ARG A 86 2.72 -3.67 -9.89
CA ARG A 86 3.38 -4.17 -11.11
C ARG A 86 3.42 -5.68 -11.21
N SER A 87 3.65 -6.36 -10.09
CA SER A 87 3.72 -7.82 -10.06
C SER A 87 2.66 -8.37 -9.11
N HIS A 88 1.45 -8.61 -9.64
CA HIS A 88 0.40 -9.36 -8.95
C HIS A 88 -0.50 -10.08 -9.95
N ALA A 89 -0.85 -11.34 -9.71
CA ALA A 89 -1.63 -12.15 -10.66
C ALA A 89 -2.97 -11.51 -11.05
N THR A 90 -3.67 -10.89 -10.08
CA THR A 90 -5.01 -10.31 -10.30
C THR A 90 -5.09 -8.79 -10.21
N HIS A 91 -4.06 -8.12 -9.72
CA HIS A 91 -4.11 -6.68 -9.38
C HIS A 91 -3.03 -5.87 -10.11
N THR A 92 -2.38 -6.44 -11.12
CA THR A 92 -1.45 -5.67 -11.96
C THR A 92 -2.18 -4.46 -12.57
N GLY A 93 -1.57 -3.28 -12.50
CA GLY A 93 -2.16 -2.02 -12.94
C GLY A 93 -3.10 -1.34 -11.94
N HIS A 94 -3.47 -2.01 -10.83
CA HIS A 94 -4.24 -1.37 -9.76
C HIS A 94 -3.37 -0.42 -8.95
N CYS A 95 -3.99 0.59 -8.37
CA CYS A 95 -3.37 1.50 -7.42
C CYS A 95 -3.51 0.97 -5.99
N ILE A 96 -2.47 1.17 -5.18
CA ILE A 96 -2.62 1.11 -3.72
C ILE A 96 -3.37 2.38 -3.31
N SER A 97 -4.59 2.24 -2.84
CA SER A 97 -5.44 3.36 -2.40
C SER A 97 -6.21 3.01 -1.14
N LYS A 98 -6.72 4.01 -0.42
CA LYS A 98 -7.56 3.81 0.77
C LYS A 98 -9.02 3.57 0.40
N ASP A 99 -9.69 2.71 1.16
CA ASP A 99 -11.15 2.59 1.16
C ASP A 99 -11.81 3.71 2.00
N VAL A 100 -13.14 3.71 2.05
CA VAL A 100 -13.95 4.67 2.84
C VAL A 100 -13.58 4.63 4.32
N ALA A 101 -13.10 3.49 4.82
CA ALA A 101 -12.68 3.31 6.21
C ALA A 101 -11.16 3.51 6.40
N GLY A 102 -10.46 4.09 5.42
CA GLY A 102 -9.06 4.50 5.52
C GLY A 102 -8.03 3.37 5.39
N VAL A 103 -8.45 2.14 5.07
CA VAL A 103 -7.55 0.99 4.89
C VAL A 103 -7.08 0.90 3.46
N LEU A 104 -5.80 0.63 3.29
CA LEU A 104 -5.17 0.47 1.98
C LEU A 104 -5.54 -0.85 1.34
N GLY A 105 -5.70 -0.84 0.03
CA GLY A 105 -5.95 -2.00 -0.80
C GLY A 105 -5.62 -1.75 -2.26
N ALA A 106 -5.78 -2.77 -3.08
CA ALA A 106 -5.70 -2.69 -4.53
C ALA A 106 -7.02 -2.19 -5.10
N PHE A 107 -7.02 -1.01 -5.70
CA PHE A 107 -8.19 -0.39 -6.33
C PHE A 107 -7.87 0.05 -7.74
N LEU A 108 -8.88 0.16 -8.60
CA LEU A 108 -8.69 0.78 -9.91
C LEU A 108 -8.30 2.25 -9.75
N PRO A 109 -7.47 2.81 -10.67
CA PRO A 109 -7.16 4.24 -10.66
C PRO A 109 -8.45 5.07 -10.77
N ALA A 110 -8.61 6.04 -9.87
CA ALA A 110 -9.81 6.89 -9.78
C ALA A 110 -9.48 8.38 -10.02
N GLY A 111 -8.44 8.67 -10.84
CA GLY A 111 -7.98 10.03 -11.06
C GLY A 111 -7.58 10.71 -9.74
N GLY A 112 -8.12 11.91 -9.49
CA GLY A 112 -7.86 12.70 -8.28
C GLY A 112 -8.25 12.05 -6.96
N ASP A 113 -9.17 11.08 -6.97
CA ASP A 113 -9.57 10.33 -5.78
C ASP A 113 -8.59 9.19 -5.44
N THR A 114 -7.62 8.92 -6.32
CA THR A 114 -6.56 7.94 -6.05
C THR A 114 -5.69 8.47 -4.92
N THR A 115 -5.46 7.64 -3.89
CA THR A 115 -4.60 8.04 -2.77
C THR A 115 -3.19 8.35 -3.28
N SER A 116 -2.67 9.48 -2.83
CA SER A 116 -1.31 9.91 -3.05
C SER A 116 -0.51 9.82 -1.75
N PHE A 117 0.77 9.51 -1.90
CA PHE A 117 1.67 9.21 -0.79
C PHE A 117 2.93 10.05 -0.85
N ASN A 118 3.41 10.49 0.30
CA ASN A 118 4.79 10.94 0.46
C ASN A 118 5.63 9.81 1.04
N LEU A 119 6.86 9.69 0.54
CA LEU A 119 7.91 8.92 1.18
C LEU A 119 8.60 9.82 2.20
N LEU A 120 8.78 9.31 3.41
CA LEU A 120 9.44 10.03 4.49
C LEU A 120 10.71 9.30 4.91
N SER A 121 11.75 10.05 5.27
CA SER A 121 12.88 9.50 6.03
C SER A 121 12.44 9.09 7.44
N LEU A 122 13.33 8.42 8.18
CA LEU A 122 13.08 8.08 9.58
C LEU A 122 13.03 9.31 10.51
N ASP A 123 13.48 10.46 10.04
CA ASP A 123 13.37 11.76 10.72
C ASP A 123 12.11 12.52 10.27
N ASN A 124 11.18 11.85 9.60
CA ASN A 124 9.92 12.40 9.07
C ASN A 124 10.08 13.53 8.04
N ARG A 125 11.24 13.64 7.39
CA ARG A 125 11.45 14.53 6.24
C ARG A 125 10.88 13.90 4.98
N THR A 126 10.09 14.62 4.19
CA THR A 126 9.69 14.16 2.85
C THR A 126 10.93 13.99 1.97
N ILE A 127 11.03 12.82 1.35
CA ILE A 127 12.11 12.45 0.43
C ILE A 127 11.52 11.98 -0.89
N THR A 128 12.24 12.26 -1.97
CA THR A 128 11.94 11.81 -3.33
C THR A 128 13.09 10.97 -3.87
N LEU A 129 12.94 10.39 -5.05
CA LEU A 129 14.00 9.59 -5.69
C LEU A 129 15.37 10.30 -5.74
N GLU A 130 15.37 11.63 -5.87
CA GLU A 130 16.58 12.46 -5.96
C GLU A 130 17.35 12.52 -4.63
N ASP A 131 16.66 12.38 -3.50
CA ASP A 131 17.28 12.29 -2.17
C ASP A 131 17.92 10.92 -1.92
N MET A 132 17.64 9.92 -2.76
CA MET A 132 17.93 8.51 -2.52
C MET A 132 19.18 8.07 -3.29
N GLY A 133 20.36 8.29 -2.71
CA GLY A 133 21.63 7.91 -3.33
C GLY A 133 21.92 6.40 -3.38
N ARG A 134 21.15 5.57 -2.64
CA ARG A 134 21.28 4.11 -2.61
C ARG A 134 19.97 3.46 -3.03
N ASP A 135 20.06 2.23 -3.55
CA ASP A 135 18.88 1.48 -3.99
C ASP A 135 18.14 0.80 -2.85
N THR A 136 18.73 0.72 -1.65
CA THR A 136 18.04 0.23 -0.46
C THR A 136 18.05 1.31 0.61
N GLN A 137 16.88 1.55 1.19
CA GLN A 137 16.70 2.55 2.24
C GLN A 137 15.52 2.23 3.13
N ARG A 138 15.52 2.80 4.33
CA ARG A 138 14.38 2.74 5.23
C ARG A 138 13.55 4.02 5.13
N VAL A 139 12.26 3.84 4.90
CA VAL A 139 11.31 4.93 4.69
C VAL A 139 10.04 4.70 5.49
N ARG A 140 9.26 5.74 5.72
CA ARG A 140 7.86 5.65 6.11
C ARG A 140 6.99 6.12 4.96
N LEU A 141 5.76 5.65 4.92
CA LEU A 141 4.74 6.15 3.99
C LEU A 141 3.76 7.03 4.74
N LYS A 142 3.34 8.12 4.12
CA LYS A 142 2.25 8.97 4.61
C LYS A 142 1.28 9.23 3.47
N ALA A 143 0.00 8.92 3.70
CA ALA A 143 -1.06 9.31 2.77
C ALA A 143 -1.35 10.80 2.95
N ARG A 144 -1.36 11.58 1.87
CA ARG A 144 -1.48 13.05 1.92
C ARG A 144 -2.73 13.54 2.66
N ASN A 145 -3.83 12.80 2.54
CA ASN A 145 -5.14 13.14 3.12
C ASN A 145 -5.57 12.16 4.23
N SER A 146 -4.63 11.65 5.04
CA SER A 146 -4.95 10.81 6.19
C SER A 146 -3.84 10.93 7.24
N GLY A 147 -2.80 10.11 7.15
CA GLY A 147 -1.73 10.07 8.15
C GLY A 147 -0.62 9.12 7.74
N HIS A 148 0.26 8.79 8.68
CA HIS A 148 1.31 7.81 8.44
C HIS A 148 0.72 6.41 8.33
N ILE A 149 1.24 5.64 7.38
CA ILE A 149 0.78 4.28 7.15
C ILE A 149 1.31 3.38 8.26
N SER A 150 0.39 2.70 8.93
CA SER A 150 0.68 1.77 10.01
C SER A 150 -0.17 0.52 9.90
N ALA A 151 0.22 -0.50 10.65
CA ALA A 151 -0.55 -1.73 10.81
C ALA A 151 -1.72 -1.49 11.77
N VAL A 152 -2.92 -1.89 11.36
CA VAL A 152 -4.14 -1.81 12.16
C VAL A 152 -4.90 -3.14 12.12
N ARG A 153 -5.68 -3.40 13.17
CA ARG A 153 -6.60 -4.54 13.21
C ARG A 153 -8.03 -4.05 13.22
N ARG A 154 -8.81 -4.44 12.21
CA ARG A 154 -10.26 -4.16 12.18
C ARG A 154 -11.00 -5.03 13.19
N ARG A 155 -12.03 -4.48 13.82
CA ARG A 155 -12.92 -5.25 14.71
C ARG A 155 -13.55 -6.40 13.93
N GLY A 156 -13.54 -7.60 14.51
CA GLY A 156 -14.10 -8.79 13.86
C GLY A 156 -13.25 -9.38 12.74
N ALA A 157 -12.05 -8.84 12.47
CA ALA A 157 -11.12 -9.40 11.52
C ALA A 157 -10.00 -10.20 12.21
N PRO A 158 -9.64 -11.38 11.69
CA PRO A 158 -8.46 -12.10 12.11
C PRO A 158 -7.16 -11.59 11.46
N TYR A 159 -7.24 -10.58 10.58
CA TYR A 159 -6.12 -10.09 9.76
C TYR A 159 -5.56 -8.75 10.24
N SER A 160 -4.30 -8.49 9.90
CA SER A 160 -3.66 -7.17 10.03
C SER A 160 -3.70 -6.45 8.70
N TYR A 161 -4.11 -5.18 8.72
CA TYR A 161 -4.31 -4.32 7.57
C TYR A 161 -3.34 -3.15 7.62
N LEU A 162 -3.09 -2.49 6.48
CA LEU A 162 -2.41 -1.21 6.48
C LEU A 162 -3.41 -0.05 6.34
N ALA A 163 -3.27 0.98 7.15
CA ALA A 163 -4.13 2.16 7.13
C ALA A 163 -3.35 3.43 7.45
N GLY A 164 -3.87 4.59 7.04
CA GLY A 164 -3.39 5.87 7.55
C GLY A 164 -3.79 6.06 9.02
N THR A 165 -2.83 6.46 9.85
CA THR A 165 -3.00 6.67 11.29
C THR A 165 -2.26 7.92 11.73
N ASP A 166 -2.60 8.45 12.92
CA ASP A 166 -1.94 9.63 13.50
C ASP A 166 -0.62 9.28 14.22
N ASN A 167 -0.24 8.01 14.27
CA ASN A 167 1.01 7.55 14.85
C ASN A 167 2.20 7.84 13.93
N ASP A 168 3.42 7.50 14.36
CA ASP A 168 4.64 7.69 13.56
C ASP A 168 4.75 6.78 12.33
N GLY A 169 3.80 5.86 12.11
CA GLY A 169 3.84 4.88 11.03
C GLY A 169 4.92 3.81 11.18
N ILE A 170 4.78 2.73 10.41
CA ILE A 170 5.76 1.65 10.40
C ILE A 170 6.88 1.94 9.39
N PRO A 171 8.15 1.62 9.72
CA PRO A 171 9.23 1.73 8.76
C PRO A 171 9.17 0.57 7.76
N PHE A 172 9.31 0.90 6.48
CA PHE A 172 9.45 -0.03 5.38
C PHE A 172 10.89 -0.02 4.89
N THR A 173 11.38 -1.20 4.49
CA THR A 173 12.57 -1.29 3.65
C THR A 173 12.13 -1.14 2.20
N LEU A 174 12.47 -0.01 1.58
CA LEU A 174 12.26 0.23 0.16
C LEU A 174 13.49 -0.27 -0.62
N ARG A 175 13.27 -1.16 -1.58
CA ARG A 175 14.32 -1.62 -2.50
C ARG A 175 13.99 -1.21 -3.93
N ILE A 176 14.75 -0.28 -4.47
CA ILE A 176 14.63 0.19 -5.83
C ILE A 176 15.14 -0.89 -6.78
N ILE A 177 14.30 -1.29 -7.72
CA ILE A 177 14.60 -2.24 -8.79
C ILE A 177 15.04 -1.48 -10.04
N GLU A 178 14.34 -0.38 -10.37
CA GLU A 178 14.59 0.40 -11.58
C GLU A 178 14.35 1.88 -11.30
N ARG A 179 15.32 2.74 -11.63
CA ARG A 179 15.20 4.21 -11.54
C ARG A 179 14.77 4.78 -12.88
N ASN A 180 14.07 5.92 -12.88
CA ASN A 180 13.60 6.58 -14.11
C ASN A 180 12.75 5.63 -14.99
N ALA A 181 11.87 4.87 -14.33
CA ALA A 181 11.06 3.85 -14.97
C ALA A 181 9.84 4.49 -15.66
N SER A 182 9.45 3.95 -16.82
CA SER A 182 8.18 4.31 -17.48
C SER A 182 7.01 3.49 -16.95
N PHE A 183 5.81 4.07 -16.96
CA PHE A 183 4.61 3.32 -16.63
C PHE A 183 4.28 2.30 -17.72
N LEU A 184 4.17 1.02 -17.36
CA LEU A 184 3.70 -0.09 -18.24
C LEU A 184 4.41 -0.18 -19.60
N SER A 185 5.64 0.33 -19.69
CA SER A 185 6.38 0.41 -20.95
C SER A 185 5.68 1.26 -22.00
N ASP A 186 4.92 2.27 -21.58
CA ASP A 186 4.42 3.33 -22.45
C ASP A 186 5.54 4.38 -22.61
N PRO A 187 6.21 4.45 -23.77
CA PRO A 187 7.35 5.34 -23.98
C PRO A 187 6.93 6.81 -24.07
N ASP A 188 5.64 7.11 -24.22
CA ASP A 188 5.11 8.45 -24.45
C ASP A 188 4.63 9.16 -23.16
N GLU A 189 4.86 8.56 -21.99
CA GLU A 189 4.63 9.23 -20.71
C GLU A 189 5.73 10.28 -20.46
N ILE A 190 5.45 11.53 -20.85
CA ILE A 190 6.34 12.71 -20.69
C ILE A 190 6.36 13.23 -19.25
#